data_AF-A0A2A5D739-F1
#
_entry.id   AF-A0A2A5D739-F1
#
_cell.length_a   1.000
_cell.length_b   1.000
_cell.length_c   1.000
_cell.angle_alpha   90.00
_cell.angle_beta   90.00
_cell.angle_gamma   90.00
#
_symmetry.space_group_name_H-M   'P 1'
#
loop_
_entity.id
_entity.type
_entity.pdbx_description
1 polymer ?
#
loop_
_entity_poly.entity_id
_entity_poly.type
_entity_poly.pdbx_seq_one_letter_code
_entity_poly.pdbx_strand_id
1 'polypeptide(L)'
;MVKKLLNPLVVSAFILVLLLGSLAHLMYGSCQTTKYHYMCQAYWMPDNLPEWMLNVSIDKGLLAQKYDPIKTSKGFTGTWVVWDRKGFLKLKNYYNEKGDFISYDLFKKGRFVKRVAIEPIGAY
;
A
#
# COMPACT_ATOMS: atom_id res chain seq x y z
N MET A 1 25.66 0.16 41.73
CA MET A 1 25.96 0.01 40.29
C MET A 1 24.72 0.06 39.39
N VAL A 2 23.54 -0.34 39.83
CA VAL A 2 22.30 -0.38 39.03
C VAL A 2 21.93 0.96 38.36
N LYS A 3 22.11 2.11 39.05
CA LYS A 3 21.81 3.44 38.48
C LYS A 3 22.64 3.80 37.23
N LYS A 4 23.84 3.23 37.07
CA LYS A 4 24.70 3.46 35.88
C LYS A 4 24.25 2.63 34.67
N LEU A 5 23.56 1.52 34.90
CA LEU A 5 23.02 0.64 33.84
C LEU A 5 21.62 1.05 33.39
N LEU A 6 20.91 1.86 34.19
CA LEU A 6 19.56 2.30 33.88
C LEU A 6 19.51 3.14 32.60
N ASN A 7 20.45 4.06 32.39
CA ASN A 7 20.45 4.92 31.20
C ASN A 7 20.66 4.12 29.89
N PRO A 8 21.69 3.26 29.76
CA PRO A 8 21.83 2.42 28.58
C PRO A 8 20.60 1.53 28.34
N LEU A 9 20.03 0.94 29.40
CA LEU A 9 18.87 0.06 29.28
C LEU A 9 17.61 0.81 28.81
N VAL A 10 17.36 2.02 29.34
CA VAL A 10 16.24 2.87 28.91
C VAL A 10 16.42 3.29 27.45
N VAL A 11 17.62 3.68 27.05
CA VAL A 11 17.91 4.06 25.65
C VAL A 11 17.73 2.86 24.71
N SER A 12 18.24 1.69 25.09
CA SER A 12 18.04 0.45 24.31
C SER A 12 16.57 0.07 24.18
N ALA A 13 15.80 0.16 25.27
CA ALA A 13 14.36 -0.10 25.24
C ALA A 13 13.62 0.90 24.34
N PHE A 14 13.99 2.18 24.39
CA PHE A 14 13.42 3.21 23.53
C PHE A 14 13.70 2.95 22.04
N ILE A 15 14.95 2.62 21.70
CA ILE A 15 15.33 2.24 20.33
C ILE A 15 14.53 1.01 19.87
N LEU A 16 14.39 0.00 20.74
CA LEU A 16 13.61 -1.19 20.43
C LEU A 16 12.15 -0.84 20.09
N VAL A 17 11.51 0.02 20.89
CA VAL A 17 10.12 0.46 20.64
C VAL A 17 10.01 1.22 19.32
N LEU A 18 10.96 2.10 19.00
CA LEU A 18 10.98 2.80 17.71
C LEU A 18 11.14 1.84 16.54
N LEU A 19 12.01 0.83 16.66
CA LEU A 19 12.19 -0.17 15.62
C LEU A 19 10.93 -1.02 15.43
N LEU A 20 10.30 -1.47 16.52
CA LEU A 20 9.05 -2.22 16.46
C LEU A 20 7.91 -1.40 15.87
N GLY A 21 7.78 -0.13 16.25
CA GLY A 21 6.79 0.78 15.66
C GLY A 21 7.04 1.03 14.17
N SER A 22 8.30 1.20 13.78
CA SER A 22 8.69 1.38 12.37
C SER A 22 8.38 0.12 11.54
N LEU A 23 8.68 -1.07 12.07
CA LEU A 23 8.36 -2.35 11.43
C LEU A 23 6.84 -2.55 11.32
N ALA A 24 6.10 -2.27 12.39
CA ALA A 24 4.64 -2.36 12.36
C ALA A 24 4.03 -1.41 11.32
N HIS A 25 4.53 -0.18 11.21
CA HIS A 25 4.08 0.76 10.19
C HIS A 25 4.47 0.30 8.77
N LEU A 26 5.65 -0.27 8.59
CA LEU A 26 6.07 -0.86 7.32
C LEU A 26 5.17 -2.03 6.92
N MET A 27 4.75 -2.86 7.87
CA MET A 27 3.94 -4.06 7.59
C MET A 27 2.44 -3.78 7.43
N TYR A 28 1.90 -2.88 8.24
CA TYR A 28 0.45 -2.69 8.37
C TYR A 28 -0.03 -1.27 8.08
N GLY A 29 0.90 -0.33 7.89
CA GLY A 29 0.57 1.01 7.41
C GLY A 29 0.12 1.01 5.95
N SER A 30 -0.32 2.18 5.48
CA SER A 30 -0.77 2.35 4.09
C SER A 30 0.35 2.03 3.09
N CYS A 31 0.10 1.09 2.17
CA CYS A 31 1.01 0.79 1.06
C CYS A 31 1.26 1.98 0.12
N GLN A 32 0.40 3.01 0.18
CA GLN A 32 0.41 4.15 -0.74
C GLN A 32 1.42 5.26 -0.35
N THR A 33 2.19 5.08 0.73
CA THR A 33 3.16 6.09 1.20
C THR A 33 4.32 6.29 0.22
N THR A 34 4.91 5.20 -0.28
CA THR A 34 5.99 5.25 -1.27
C THR A 34 5.94 4.05 -2.21
N LYS A 35 6.60 4.17 -3.36
CA LYS A 35 6.81 3.05 -4.30
C LYS A 35 7.40 1.81 -3.61
N TYR A 36 8.43 1.97 -2.79
CA TYR A 36 9.09 0.83 -2.15
C TYR A 36 8.26 0.23 -1.03
N HIS A 37 7.50 1.04 -0.30
CA HIS A 37 6.57 0.53 0.71
C HIS A 37 5.49 -0.33 0.04
N TYR A 38 4.92 0.13 -1.07
CA TYR A 38 4.00 -0.65 -1.88
C TYR A 38 4.63 -1.97 -2.33
N MET A 39 5.82 -1.93 -2.93
CA MET A 39 6.48 -3.15 -3.43
C MET A 39 6.83 -4.12 -2.29
N CYS A 40 7.24 -3.60 -1.13
CA CYS A 40 7.52 -4.41 0.04
C CYS A 40 6.28 -5.19 0.49
N GLN A 41 5.15 -4.50 0.71
CA GLN A 41 3.91 -5.14 1.15
C GLN A 41 3.29 -6.02 0.06
N ALA A 42 3.35 -5.63 -1.22
CA ALA A 42 2.69 -6.34 -2.31
C ALA A 42 3.48 -7.54 -2.88
N TYR A 43 4.80 -7.55 -2.74
CA TYR A 43 5.66 -8.52 -3.43
C TYR A 43 6.70 -9.19 -2.55
N TRP A 44 7.32 -8.48 -1.62
CA TRP A 44 8.41 -9.05 -0.83
C TRP A 44 7.91 -9.70 0.46
N MET A 45 6.95 -9.07 1.15
CA MET A 45 6.36 -9.65 2.35
C MET A 45 5.63 -10.97 2.08
N PRO A 46 4.77 -11.10 1.04
CA PRO A 46 4.10 -12.37 0.76
C PRO A 46 5.06 -13.52 0.44
N ASP A 47 6.23 -13.21 -0.14
CA ASP A 47 7.26 -14.21 -0.48
C ASP A 47 8.10 -14.65 0.74
N ASN A 48 8.19 -13.82 1.79
CA ASN A 48 9.18 -14.00 2.87
C ASN A 48 8.56 -14.12 4.26
N LEU A 49 7.27 -13.81 4.43
CA LEU A 49 6.59 -13.88 5.71
C LEU A 49 5.57 -15.03 5.72
N PRO A 50 5.34 -15.64 6.89
CA PRO A 50 4.31 -16.65 7.00
C PRO A 50 2.91 -16.04 6.81
N GLU A 51 1.99 -16.83 6.26
CA GLU A 51 0.65 -16.38 5.85
C GLU A 51 -0.12 -15.67 6.98
N TRP A 52 0.04 -16.10 8.22
CA TRP A 52 -0.62 -15.48 9.39
C TRP A 52 -0.15 -14.05 9.68
N MET A 53 1.03 -13.65 9.19
CA MET A 53 1.53 -12.27 9.27
C MET A 53 1.07 -11.40 8.11
N LEU A 54 0.52 -12.00 7.05
CA LEU A 54 0.06 -11.26 5.89
C LEU A 54 -1.32 -10.67 6.19
N ASN A 55 -1.47 -9.37 5.98
CA ASN A 55 -2.78 -8.75 6.03
C ASN A 55 -3.56 -9.16 4.77
N VAL A 56 -4.35 -10.22 4.90
CA VAL A 56 -5.16 -10.84 3.84
C VAL A 56 -6.03 -9.83 3.09
N SER A 57 -6.39 -8.69 3.70
CA SER A 57 -7.16 -7.63 3.03
C SER A 57 -6.34 -6.80 2.04
N ILE A 58 -5.04 -6.59 2.30
CA ILE A 58 -4.09 -5.93 1.39
C ILE A 58 -3.78 -6.88 0.23
N ASP A 59 -3.51 -8.15 0.53
CA ASP A 59 -3.25 -9.17 -0.50
C ASP A 59 -4.48 -9.46 -1.34
N LYS A 60 -5.67 -9.58 -0.76
CA LYS A 60 -6.89 -9.74 -1.57
C LYS A 60 -7.23 -8.48 -2.34
N GLY A 61 -6.94 -7.25 -1.89
CA GLY A 61 -7.16 -6.04 -2.70
C GLY A 61 -6.14 -5.91 -3.85
N LEU A 62 -4.88 -6.27 -3.61
CA LEU A 62 -3.79 -6.24 -4.59
C LEU A 62 -3.84 -7.41 -5.59
N LEU A 63 -4.29 -8.59 -5.14
CA LEU A 63 -4.53 -9.77 -5.98
C LEU A 63 -5.92 -9.70 -6.62
N ALA A 64 -6.94 -9.12 -5.97
CA ALA A 64 -8.24 -8.86 -6.60
C ALA A 64 -8.13 -7.78 -7.66
N GLN A 65 -7.13 -6.89 -7.65
CA GLN A 65 -6.85 -6.04 -8.82
C GLN A 65 -6.53 -6.84 -10.10
N LYS A 66 -6.25 -8.15 -10.00
CA LYS A 66 -6.20 -9.05 -11.16
C LYS A 66 -7.58 -9.26 -11.81
N TYR A 67 -8.68 -8.96 -11.10
CA TYR A 67 -10.06 -9.21 -11.54
C TYR A 67 -11.09 -8.09 -11.26
N ASP A 68 -10.81 -7.14 -10.36
CA ASP A 68 -11.77 -6.09 -9.97
C ASP A 68 -11.05 -4.85 -9.39
N PRO A 69 -10.87 -3.76 -10.17
CA PRO A 69 -10.20 -2.54 -9.72
C PRO A 69 -10.98 -1.73 -8.66
N ILE A 70 -12.17 -2.19 -8.25
CA ILE A 70 -13.22 -1.36 -7.64
C ILE A 70 -13.26 -1.42 -6.10
N LYS A 71 -12.59 -2.38 -5.46
CA LYS A 71 -12.62 -2.52 -3.99
C LYS A 71 -11.36 -2.00 -3.33
N THR A 72 -11.12 -0.69 -3.43
CA THR A 72 -10.29 -0.01 -2.43
C THR A 72 -10.99 -0.05 -1.06
N SER A 73 -10.23 0.08 0.02
CA SER A 73 -10.79 0.26 1.37
C SER A 73 -11.86 1.35 1.31
N LYS A 74 -13.09 1.04 1.75
CA LYS A 74 -14.22 2.00 1.78
C LYS A 74 -13.71 3.37 2.27
N GLY A 75 -13.89 4.40 1.45
CA GLY A 75 -13.54 5.78 1.81
C GLY A 75 -12.11 6.24 1.44
N PHE A 76 -11.36 5.50 0.61
CA PHE A 76 -10.12 6.04 0.04
C PHE A 76 -10.44 7.18 -0.93
N THR A 77 -9.96 8.39 -0.63
CA THR A 77 -10.06 9.56 -1.50
C THR A 77 -8.71 9.85 -2.13
N GLY A 78 -8.69 10.28 -3.40
CA GLY A 78 -7.45 10.64 -4.10
C GLY A 78 -6.98 9.58 -5.11
N THR A 79 -5.66 9.42 -5.24
CA THR A 79 -5.05 8.58 -6.28
C THR A 79 -4.42 7.33 -5.68
N TRP A 80 -4.90 6.15 -6.10
CA TRP A 80 -4.29 4.87 -5.76
C TRP A 80 -3.31 4.44 -6.85
N VAL A 81 -2.07 4.19 -6.46
CA VAL A 81 -0.96 3.88 -7.37
C VAL A 81 -0.56 2.42 -7.22
N VAL A 82 -0.37 1.75 -8.35
CA VAL A 82 0.01 0.34 -8.45
C VAL A 82 1.32 0.25 -9.20
N TRP A 83 2.31 -0.35 -8.57
CA TRP A 83 3.63 -0.61 -9.14
C TRP A 83 3.77 -2.10 -9.46
N ASP A 84 4.56 -2.46 -10.45
CA ASP A 84 4.96 -3.86 -10.65
C ASP A 84 6.16 -4.24 -9.75
N ARG A 85 6.50 -5.53 -9.72
CA ARG A 85 7.66 -6.04 -8.97
C ARG A 85 9.00 -5.47 -9.44
N LYS A 86 9.08 -4.95 -10.67
CA LYS A 86 10.27 -4.25 -11.20
C LYS A 86 10.24 -2.75 -10.88
N GLY A 87 9.18 -2.28 -10.24
CA GLY A 87 8.98 -0.89 -9.88
C GLY A 87 8.52 0.00 -11.02
N PHE A 88 8.01 -0.56 -12.11
CA PHE A 88 7.32 0.23 -13.13
C PHE A 88 5.89 0.52 -12.70
N LEU A 89 5.44 1.74 -12.97
CA LEU A 89 4.04 2.10 -12.78
C LEU A 89 3.16 1.22 -13.69
N LYS A 90 2.08 0.66 -13.14
CA LYS A 90 1.08 -0.15 -13.86
C LYS A 90 -0.26 0.55 -13.97
N LEU A 91 -0.72 1.14 -12.88
CA LEU A 91 -2.08 1.67 -12.77
C LEU A 91 -2.10 2.87 -11.83
N LYS A 92 -2.89 3.88 -12.16
CA LYS A 92 -3.34 4.91 -11.23
C LYS A 92 -4.86 4.95 -11.26
N ASN A 93 -5.51 4.68 -10.13
CA ASN A 93 -6.95 4.81 -9.98
C ASN A 93 -7.26 6.14 -9.31
N TYR A 94 -8.28 6.84 -9.80
CA TYR A 94 -8.70 8.14 -9.29
C TYR A 94 -10.07 8.00 -8.65
N TYR A 95 -10.19 8.46 -7.40
CA TYR A 95 -11.42 8.43 -6.62
C TYR A 95 -11.86 9.84 -6.27
N ASN A 96 -13.18 10.06 -6.20
CA ASN A 96 -13.75 11.33 -5.75
C ASN A 96 -13.67 11.47 -4.22
N GLU A 97 -14.14 12.59 -3.69
CA GLU A 97 -14.17 12.87 -2.24
C GLU A 97 -15.10 11.93 -1.46
N LYS A 98 -16.03 11.25 -2.13
CA LYS A 98 -16.90 10.23 -1.55
C LYS A 98 -16.27 8.83 -1.56
N GLY A 99 -15.09 8.69 -2.17
CA GLY A 99 -14.40 7.42 -2.38
C GLY A 99 -14.93 6.61 -3.57
N ASP A 100 -15.77 7.20 -4.42
CA ASP A 100 -16.23 6.55 -5.64
C ASP A 100 -15.15 6.60 -6.71
N PHE A 101 -14.97 5.49 -7.41
CA PHE A 101 -14.05 5.40 -8.53
C PHE A 101 -14.50 6.27 -9.70
N ILE A 102 -13.60 7.09 -10.26
CA ILE A 102 -13.86 8.00 -11.38
C ILE A 102 -13.23 7.47 -12.67
N SER A 103 -11.93 7.17 -12.62
CA SER A 103 -11.14 6.81 -13.80
C SER A 103 -9.86 6.11 -13.42
N TYR A 104 -9.20 5.50 -14.40
CA TYR A 104 -7.86 4.94 -14.23
C TYR A 104 -6.94 5.25 -15.41
N ASP A 105 -5.65 5.42 -15.11
CA ASP A 105 -4.57 5.47 -16.09
C ASP A 105 -3.82 4.15 -16.11
N LEU A 106 -3.73 3.54 -17.29
CA LEU A 106 -2.99 2.31 -17.53
C LEU A 106 -1.59 2.60 -18.05
N PHE A 107 -0.61 1.87 -17.52
CA PHE A 107 0.79 1.98 -17.89
C PHE A 107 1.35 0.61 -18.30
N LYS A 108 2.25 0.60 -19.30
CA LYS A 108 3.00 -0.57 -19.75
C LYS A 108 4.49 -0.28 -19.68
N LYS A 109 5.21 -1.03 -18.84
CA LYS A 109 6.64 -0.79 -18.55
C LYS A 109 6.90 0.68 -18.14
N GLY A 110 6.01 1.25 -17.32
CA GLY A 110 6.10 2.61 -16.82
C GLY A 110 5.68 3.71 -17.81
N ARG A 111 5.35 3.37 -19.06
CA ARG A 111 4.87 4.33 -20.05
C ARG A 111 3.34 4.36 -20.06
N PHE A 112 2.78 5.56 -20.12
CA PHE A 112 1.33 5.74 -20.25
C PHE A 112 0.82 5.06 -21.52
N VAL A 113 -0.32 4.38 -21.40
CA VAL A 113 -0.98 3.69 -22.52
C VAL A 113 -2.31 4.35 -22.83
N LYS A 114 -3.19 4.44 -21.83
CA LYS A 114 -4.51 5.04 -21.98
C LYS A 114 -5.12 5.42 -20.63
N ARG A 115 -6.08 6.32 -20.69
CA ARG A 115 -7.03 6.62 -19.61
C ARG A 115 -8.37 5.99 -19.94
N VAL A 116 -9.04 5.46 -18.92
CA VAL A 116 -10.43 5.00 -19.01
C VAL A 116 -11.20 5.70 -17.90
N ALA A 117 -12.19 6.51 -18.29
CA ALA A 117 -13.12 7.15 -17.36
C ALA A 117 -14.44 6.36 -17.35
N ILE A 118 -15.13 6.37 -16.22
CA ILE A 118 -16.54 5.97 -16.21
C ILE A 118 -17.34 7.15 -16.74
N GLU A 119 -18.04 6.95 -17.85
CA GLU A 119 -19.09 7.91 -18.24
C GLU A 119 -20.17 7.88 -17.16
N PRO A 120 -20.63 9.02 -16.64
CA PRO A 120 -21.72 9.03 -15.68
C PRO A 120 -22.90 8.29 -16.29
N ILE A 121 -23.35 7.24 -15.61
CA ILE A 121 -24.55 6.48 -15.98
C ILE A 121 -25.73 7.44 -15.81
N GLY A 122 -26.11 8.18 -16.86
CA GLY A 122 -27.25 9.09 -16.84
C GLY A 122 -27.14 10.41 -17.61
N ALA A 123 -26.47 10.46 -18.77
CA ALA A 123 -26.55 11.60 -19.70
C ALA A 123 -27.21 11.18 -21.02
N TYR A 124 -28.48 10.77 -20.96
CA TYR A 124 -29.40 10.65 -22.10
C TYR A 124 -30.79 11.10 -21.66
#